data_AF-A0A846HAV4-F1
#
_entry.id   AF-A0A846HAV4-F1
#
_cell.length_a   1.000
_cell.length_b   1.000
_cell.length_c   1.000
_cell.angle_alpha   90.00
_cell.angle_beta   90.00
_cell.angle_gamma   90.00
#
_symmetry.space_group_name_H-M   'P 1'
#
loop_
_entity.id
_entity.type
_entity.pdbx_description
1 polymer ?
#
loop_
_entity_poly.entity_id
_entity_poly.type
_entity_poly.pdbx_seq_one_letter_code
_entity_poly.pdbx_strand_id
1 'polypeptide(L)' 'MVQTKTVERENIKRKHLVSSLITGLVIGTILGTPIGWFAHRFYYQQNLARTLICREQNSNKPAAIVDEICGSRF' A
#
# COMPACT_ATOMS: atom_id res chain seq x y z
N MET A 1 41.94 -2.92 34.90
CA MET A 1 42.50 -3.23 33.58
C MET A 1 41.42 -2.97 32.55
N VAL A 2 41.54 -1.90 31.77
CA VAL A 2 40.55 -1.53 30.73
C VAL A 2 40.93 -2.26 29.45
N GLN A 3 40.10 -3.22 29.03
CA GLN A 3 40.25 -3.92 27.76
C GLN A 3 39.78 -2.99 26.64
N THR A 4 40.70 -2.22 26.05
CA THR A 4 40.45 -1.46 24.84
C THR A 4 40.46 -2.44 23.67
N LYS A 5 39.26 -2.90 23.24
CA LYS A 5 39.12 -3.69 22.01
C LYS A 5 39.54 -2.81 20.84
N THR A 6 40.75 -3.03 20.32
CA THR A 6 41.20 -2.48 19.06
C THR A 6 40.30 -3.04 17.96
N VAL A 7 39.36 -2.23 17.50
CA VAL A 7 38.55 -2.52 16.31
C VAL A 7 39.50 -2.50 15.13
N GLU A 8 39.91 -3.69 14.70
CA GLU A 8 40.58 -3.92 13.44
C GLU A 8 39.75 -3.22 12.35
N ARG A 9 40.31 -2.19 11.70
CA ARG A 9 39.69 -1.58 10.53
C ARG A 9 39.85 -2.57 9.37
N GLU A 10 39.04 -3.61 9.36
CA GLU A 10 38.76 -4.32 8.13
C GLU A 10 38.19 -3.31 7.14
N ASN A 11 38.85 -3.20 5.99
CA ASN A 11 38.44 -2.37 4.87
C ASN A 11 36.96 -2.66 4.59
N ILE A 12 36.04 -1.79 5.02
CA ILE A 12 34.59 -1.97 4.85
C ILE A 12 34.33 -2.02 3.35
N LYS A 13 34.31 -3.24 2.80
CA LYS A 13 33.99 -3.53 1.41
C LYS A 13 32.66 -2.83 1.13
N ARG A 14 32.64 -1.93 0.15
CA ARG A 14 31.43 -1.19 -0.32
C ARG A 14 30.17 -2.06 -0.49
N LYS A 15 30.36 -3.38 -0.64
CA LYS A 15 29.32 -4.41 -0.61
C LYS A 15 28.45 -4.42 0.66
N HIS A 16 29.01 -4.15 1.85
CA HIS A 16 28.23 -4.13 3.10
C HIS A 16 27.30 -2.92 3.22
N LEU A 17 27.68 -1.78 2.62
CA LEU A 17 26.85 -0.57 2.57
C LEU A 17 25.62 -0.79 1.68
N VAL A 18 25.84 -1.33 0.48
CA VAL A 18 24.75 -1.66 -0.45
C VAL A 18 23.85 -2.76 0.13
N SER A 19 24.44 -3.78 0.77
CA SER A 19 23.66 -4.83 1.43
C SER A 19 22.77 -4.26 2.54
N SER A 20 23.31 -3.41 3.42
CA SER A 20 22.54 -2.80 4.51
C SER A 20 21.39 -1.92 3.98
N LEU A 21 21.63 -1.16 2.91
CA LEU A 21 20.62 -0.33 2.26
C LEU A 21 19.50 -1.17 1.64
N ILE A 22 19.84 -2.26 0.93
CA ILE A 22 18.87 -3.17 0.34
C ILE A 22 18.04 -3.84 1.44
N THR A 23 18.67 -4.32 2.51
CA THR A 23 17.94 -4.95 3.62
C THR A 23 16.97 -3.95 4.27
N GLY A 24 17.40 -2.70 4.49
CA GLY A 24 16.55 -1.64 5.00
C GLY A 24 15.37 -1.30 4.07
N LEU A 25 15.61 -1.27 2.76
CA LEU A 25 14.58 -1.02 1.74
C LEU A 25 13.56 -2.17 1.69
N VAL A 26 14.01 -3.43 1.74
CA VAL A 26 13.13 -4.60 1.73
C VAL A 26 12.23 -4.61 2.97
N ILE A 27 12.79 -4.37 4.15
CA ILE A 27 11.99 -4.30 5.39
C ILE A 27 11.02 -3.11 5.36
N GLY A 28 11.50 -1.94 4.93
CA GLY A 28 10.67 -0.74 4.81
C GLY A 28 9.53 -0.88 3.80
N THR A 29 9.77 -1.55 2.68
CA THR A 29 8.74 -1.80 1.66
C THR A 29 7.75 -2.86 2.11
N ILE A 30 8.17 -3.97 2.72
CA ILE A 30 7.26 -4.99 3.24
C ILE A 30 6.31 -4.42 4.30
N LEU A 31 6.77 -3.49 5.13
CA LEU A 31 5.93 -2.85 6.14
C LEU A 31 5.11 -1.67 5.57
N GLY A 32 5.67 -0.89 4.64
CA GLY A 32 5.02 0.31 4.08
C GLY A 32 4.02 0.04 2.94
N THR A 33 4.29 -0.94 2.07
CA THR A 33 3.40 -1.29 0.95
C THR A 33 2.02 -1.83 1.35
N PRO A 34 1.86 -2.71 2.37
CA PRO A 34 0.52 -3.16 2.75
C PRO A 34 -0.36 -2.03 3.24
N ILE A 35 0.20 -0.98 3.86
CA ILE A 35 -0.56 0.20 4.33
C ILE A 35 -1.14 0.98 3.13
N GLY A 36 -0.31 1.25 2.12
CA GLY A 36 -0.76 1.93 0.90
C GLY A 36 -1.78 1.12 0.10
N TRP A 37 -1.57 -0.20 -0.02
CA TRP A 37 -2.50 -1.11 -0.70
C TRP A 37 -3.84 -1.21 0.02
N PHE A 38 -3.82 -1.30 1.35
CA PHE A 38 -5.03 -1.38 2.16
C PHE A 38 -5.86 -0.10 2.08
N ALA A 39 -5.22 1.07 2.12
CA ALA A 39 -5.87 2.35 1.89
C ALA A 39 -6.54 2.37 0.50
N HIS A 40 -5.82 2.01 -0.56
CA HIS A 40 -6.38 1.96 -1.91
C HIS A 40 -7.58 1.00 -2.01
N ARG A 41 -7.48 -0.19 -1.38
CA ARG A 41 -8.56 -1.18 -1.38
C ARG A 41 -9.82 -0.66 -0.68
N PHE A 42 -9.66 0.02 0.45
CA PHE A 42 -10.79 0.62 1.18
C PHE A 42 -11.49 1.73 0.39
N TYR A 43 -10.74 2.61 -0.27
CA TYR A 43 -11.32 3.67 -1.10
C TYR A 43 -12.08 3.09 -2.30
N TYR A 44 -11.50 2.09 -2.98
CA TYR A 44 -12.15 1.43 -4.12
C TYR A 44 -13.44 0.70 -3.70
N GLN A 45 -13.42 0.02 -2.53
CA GLN A 45 -14.60 -0.66 -2.00
C GLN A 45 -15.72 0.30 -1.60
N GLN A 46 -15.41 1.47 -1.04
CA GLN A 46 -16.42 2.45 -0.65
C GLN A 46 -17.18 3.02 -1.86
N ASN A 47 -16.48 3.32 -2.96
CA ASN A 47 -17.14 3.78 -4.19
C ASN A 47 -18.04 2.70 -4.79
N LEU A 48 -17.59 1.44 -4.78
CA LEU A 48 -18.42 0.32 -5.24
C LEU A 48 -19.64 0.08 -4.34
N ALA A 49 -19.50 0.22 -3.03
CA ALA A 49 -20.63 0.07 -2.11
C ALA A 49 -21.69 1.16 -2.31
N ARG A 50 -21.28 2.42 -2.53
CA ARG A 50 -22.22 3.52 -2.77
C ARG A 50 -23.02 3.36 -4.07
N THR A 51 -22.35 2.98 -5.17
CA THR A 51 -23.02 2.73 -6.46
C THR A 51 -24.02 1.57 -6.36
N LEU A 52 -23.64 0.51 -5.63
CA LEU A 52 -24.52 -0.64 -5.33
C LEU A 52 -25.77 -0.26 -4.55
N ILE A 53 -25.61 0.42 -3.41
CA ILE A 53 -26.74 0.82 -2.55
C ILE A 53 -27.69 1.75 -3.32
N CYS A 54 -27.14 2.68 -4.09
CA CYS A 54 -27.94 3.61 -4.89
C CYS A 54 -28.73 2.88 -5.99
N ARG A 55 -28.14 1.87 -6.65
CA ARG A 55 -28.85 1.04 -7.64
C ARG A 55 -29.95 0.20 -7.00
N GLU A 56 -29.72 -0.35 -5.80
CA GLU A 56 -30.74 -1.10 -5.04
C GLU A 56 -31.96 -0.20 -4.75
N GLN A 57 -31.71 1.02 -4.25
CA GLN A 57 -32.75 2.02 -3.94
C GLN A 57 -33.50 2.49 -5.19
N ASN A 58 -32.86 2.50 -6.35
CA ASN A 58 -33.44 2.98 -7.61
C ASN A 58 -33.77 1.85 -8.59
N SER A 59 -33.90 0.61 -8.13
CA SER A 59 -34.18 -0.57 -8.98
C SER A 59 -35.50 -0.50 -9.75
N ASN A 60 -36.41 0.39 -9.34
CA ASN A 60 -37.64 0.76 -10.05
C ASN A 60 -37.39 1.44 -11.40
N LYS A 61 -36.26 2.13 -11.57
CA LYS A 61 -35.94 2.94 -12.74
C LYS A 61 -35.14 2.15 -13.78
N PRO A 62 -35.28 2.47 -15.08
CA PRO A 62 -34.52 1.81 -16.14
C PRO A 62 -33.02 1.99 -15.92
N ALA A 63 -32.25 0.93 -16.20
CA ALA A 63 -30.82 0.83 -15.86
C ALA A 63 -29.97 2.01 -16.39
N ALA A 64 -30.31 2.56 -17.56
CA ALA A 64 -29.62 3.72 -18.14
C ALA A 64 -29.72 4.99 -17.26
N ILE A 65 -30.89 5.23 -16.64
CA ILE A 65 -31.11 6.37 -15.75
C ILE A 65 -30.42 6.13 -14.41
N VAL A 66 -30.40 4.88 -13.93
CA VAL A 66 -29.75 4.53 -12.65
C VAL A 66 -28.24 4.69 -12.74
N ASP A 67 -27.62 4.32 -13.87
CA ASP A 67 -26.18 4.48 -14.07
C ASP A 67 -25.78 5.97 -14.22
N GLU A 68 -26.67 6.83 -14.71
CA GLU A 68 -26.48 8.30 -14.76
C GLU A 68 -26.52 8.95 -13.36
N ILE A 69 -27.44 8.49 -12.50
CA ILE A 69 -27.66 9.05 -11.15
C ILE A 69 -26.65 8.48 -10.15
N CYS A 70 -26.46 7.16 -10.16
CA CYS A 70 -25.65 6.44 -9.19
C CYS A 70 -24.19 6.29 -9.64
N GLY A 71 -23.87 6.64 -10.89
CA GLY A 71 -22.56 6.48 -11.49
C GLY A 71 -22.35 5.08 -12.08
N SER A 72 -21.67 5.02 -13.23
CA SER A 72 -21.23 3.78 -13.86
C SER A 72 -20.20 3.06 -12.97
N ARG A 73 -20.28 1.73 -12.94
CA ARG A 73 -19.27 0.87 -12.31
C ARG A 73 -17.92 0.84 -13.05
N PHE A 74 -17.85 1.48 -14.21
CA PHE A 74 -16.74 1.44 -15.15
C PHE A 74 -16.51 2.81 -15.79
#